data_AF-A0A5K0X1L8-F1
#
_entry.id   AF-A0A5K0X1L8-F1
#
_cell.length_a   1.000
_cell.length_b   1.000
_cell.length_c   1.000
_cell.angle_alpha   90.00
_cell.angle_beta   90.00
_cell.angle_gamma   90.00
#
_symmetry.space_group_name_H-M   'P 1'
#
loop_
_entity.id
_entity.type
_entity.pdbx_description
1 polymer ?
#
loop_
_entity_poly.entity_id
_entity_poly.type
_entity_poly.pdbx_seq_one_letter_code
_entity_poly.pdbx_strand_id
1 'polypeptide(L)' 'GLEKYVMTKLYSRAFASVPEEVKHDEELSEKMALIQQFIRPENLDIQPNFQNETSWL' A
#
# COMPACT_ATOMS: atom_id res chain seq x y z
N GLY A 1 -21.44 7.97 6.25
CA GLY A 1 -22.05 8.52 7.47
C GLY A 1 -21.08 9.45 8.18
N LEU A 2 -21.36 9.84 9.42
CA LEU A 2 -20.66 10.86 10.20
C LEU A 2 -19.12 10.86 10.10
N GLU A 3 -18.47 9.69 10.17
CA GLU A 3 -17.01 9.56 10.06
C GLU A 3 -16.46 10.22 8.78
N LYS A 4 -17.05 9.94 7.61
CA LYS A 4 -16.64 10.56 6.35
C LYS A 4 -16.71 12.08 6.43
N TYR A 5 -17.76 12.63 7.04
CA TYR A 5 -17.93 14.08 7.16
C TYR A 5 -16.84 14.70 8.05
N VAL A 6 -16.59 14.10 9.22
CA VAL A 6 -15.59 14.59 10.19
C VAL A 6 -14.17 14.42 9.64
N MET A 7 -13.82 13.22 9.18
CA MET A 7 -12.47 12.90 8.72
C MET A 7 -12.08 13.67 7.46
N THR A 8 -13.02 13.93 6.55
CA THR A 8 -12.74 14.79 5.37
C THR A 8 -12.32 16.20 5.78
N LYS A 9 -12.91 16.75 6.86
CA LYS A 9 -12.56 18.09 7.34
C LYS A 9 -11.24 18.13 8.11
N LEU A 10 -10.87 17.03 8.76
CA LEU A 10 -9.63 16.91 9.54
C LEU A 10 -8.45 16.38 8.71
N TYR A 11 -8.69 15.90 7.48
CA TYR A 11 -7.73 15.15 6.68
C TYR A 11 -6.35 15.80 6.59
N SER A 12 -6.27 17.07 6.18
CA SER A 12 -4.98 17.78 6.01
C SER A 12 -4.19 17.97 7.30
N ARG A 13 -4.84 17.85 8.47
CA ARG A 13 -4.20 17.96 9.77
C ARG A 13 -3.84 16.60 10.38
N ALA A 14 -4.53 15.53 9.98
CA ALA A 14 -4.43 14.24 10.64
C ALA A 14 -3.76 13.15 9.78
N PHE A 15 -3.76 13.29 8.45
CA PHE A 15 -3.17 12.31 7.55
C PHE A 15 -1.74 12.70 7.15
N ALA A 16 -0.77 11.79 7.33
CA ALA A 16 0.65 12.01 7.04
C ALA A 16 1.16 13.34 7.63
N SER A 17 0.75 13.62 8.87
CA SER A 17 0.86 14.96 9.47
C SER A 17 2.21 15.22 10.13
N VAL A 18 2.98 14.16 10.38
CA VAL A 18 4.32 14.23 10.96
C VAL A 18 5.36 13.78 9.93
N PRO A 19 6.57 14.38 9.92
CA PRO A 19 7.59 14.09 8.91
C PRO A 19 8.01 12.62 8.84
N GLU A 20 7.94 11.90 9.96
CA GLU A 20 8.27 10.48 10.02
C GLU A 20 7.29 9.66 9.19
N GLU A 21 5.98 9.97 9.21
CA GLU A 21 4.97 9.26 8.41
C GLU A 21 5.23 9.47 6.92
N VAL A 22 5.49 10.71 6.50
CA VAL A 22 5.78 11.05 5.10
C VAL A 22 7.02 10.29 4.59
N LYS A 23 8.08 10.25 5.40
CA LYS A 23 9.31 9.55 5.05
C LYS A 23 9.09 8.05 4.92
N HIS A 24 8.35 7.42 5.83
CA HIS A 24 8.06 6.00 5.74
C HIS A 24 7.20 5.67 4.51
N ASP A 25 6.25 6.53 4.14
CA ASP A 25 5.43 6.35 2.93
C ASP A 25 6.30 6.41 1.66
N GLU A 26 7.26 7.33 1.60
CA GLU A 26 8.23 7.43 0.50
C GLU A 26 9.12 6.18 0.41
N GLU A 27 9.73 5.76 1.53
CA GLU A 27 10.59 4.57 1.58
C GLU A 27 9.82 3.30 1.19
N LEU A 28 8.57 3.17 1.63
CA LEU A 28 7.71 2.05 1.28
C LEU A 28 7.36 2.06 -0.22
N SER A 29 6.98 3.22 -0.76
CA SER A 29 6.65 3.39 -2.17
C SER A 29 7.83 3.04 -3.08
N GLU A 30 9.02 3.53 -2.76
CA GLU A 30 10.25 3.22 -3.51
C GLU A 30 10.58 1.73 -3.46
N LYS A 31 10.52 1.13 -2.27
CA LYS A 31 10.79 -0.29 -2.09
C LYS A 31 9.80 -1.16 -2.86
N MET A 32 8.51 -0.83 -2.81
CA MET A 32 7.48 -1.55 -3.56
C MET A 32 7.68 -1.39 -5.06
N ALA A 33 8.02 -0.18 -5.54
CA ALA A 33 8.26 0.10 -6.95
C ALA A 33 9.41 -0.72 -7.56
N LEU A 34 10.42 -1.06 -6.75
CA LEU A 34 11.53 -1.93 -7.14
C LEU A 34 11.13 -3.41 -7.07
N ILE A 35 10.58 -3.86 -5.94
CA ILE A 35 10.27 -5.27 -5.70
C ILE A 35 9.20 -5.79 -6.66
N GLN A 36 8.19 -4.98 -6.97
CA GLN A 36 7.08 -5.40 -7.84
C GLN A 36 7.52 -5.81 -9.25
N GLN A 37 8.70 -5.38 -9.70
CA GLN A 37 9.21 -5.68 -11.05
C GLN A 37 9.66 -7.14 -11.22
N PHE A 38 10.00 -7.81 -10.11
CA PHE A 38 10.61 -9.14 -10.15
C PHE A 38 10.03 -10.13 -9.15
N ILE A 39 9.15 -9.69 -8.24
CA ILE A 39 8.49 -10.59 -7.29
C ILE A 39 7.62 -11.61 -8.03
N ARG A 40 7.65 -12.85 -7.57
CA ARG A 40 6.84 -13.95 -8.10
C ARG A 40 5.95 -14.53 -7.00
N PRO A 41 4.81 -15.16 -7.33
CA PRO A 41 3.94 -15.78 -6.33
C PRO A 41 4.66 -16.77 -5.43
N GLU A 42 5.65 -17.49 -5.98
CA GLU A 42 6.43 -18.49 -5.25
C GLU A 42 7.31 -17.86 -4.15
N ASN A 43 7.70 -16.58 -4.30
CA ASN A 43 8.49 -15.86 -3.30
C ASN A 43 7.68 -15.59 -2.00
N LEU A 44 6.35 -15.73 -2.07
CA LEU A 44 5.41 -15.49 -0.98
C LEU A 44 4.62 -16.76 -0.61
N ASP A 45 5.14 -17.94 -0.99
CA ASP A 45 4.51 -19.25 -0.75
C ASP A 45 3.10 -19.40 -1.35
N ILE A 46 2.78 -18.65 -2.41
CA ILE A 46 1.50 -18.76 -3.11
C ILE A 46 1.53 -20.01 -4.00
N GLN A 47 0.76 -21.01 -3.60
CA GLN A 47 0.70 -22.28 -4.33
C GLN A 47 0.04 -22.11 -5.72
N PRO A 48 0.45 -22.90 -6.73
CA PRO A 48 -0.08 -22.80 -8.10
C PRO A 48 -1.60 -22.93 -8.24
N ASN A 49 -2.24 -23.69 -7.36
CA ASN A 49 -3.70 -23.85 -7.32
C ASN A 49 -4.46 -22.58 -6.88
N PHE A 50 -3.77 -21.62 -6.26
CA PHE A 50 -4.32 -20.32 -5.86
C PHE A 50 -3.80 -19.17 -6.73
N GLN A 51 -2.99 -19.45 -7.76
CA GLN A 51 -2.52 -18.43 -8.69
C GLN A 51 -3.65 -17.97 -9.61
N ASN A 52 -3.68 -16.67 -9.89
CA ASN A 52 -4.64 -16.04 -10.78
C ASN A 52 -3.89 -15.49 -12.02
N GLU A 53 -4.41 -15.78 -13.22
CA GLU A 53 -3.79 -15.36 -14.49
C GLU A 53 -3.73 -13.84 -14.67
N THR A 54 -4.66 -13.07 -14.08
CA THR A 54 -4.67 -11.61 -14.09
C THR A 54 -3.92 -10.99 -12.91
N SER A 55 -3.22 -11.78 -12.08
CA SER A 55 -2.54 -11.29 -10.87
C SER A 55 -3.47 -10.51 -9.93
N TRP A 56 -4.73 -10.95 -9.80
CA TRP A 56 -5.78 -10.33 -8.98
C TRP A 56 -6.14 -8.88 -9.36
N LEU A 57 -5.90 -8.51 -10.62
CA LEU A 57 -6.39 -7.29 -11.27
C LEU A 57 -7.70 -7.54 -12.03
#